data_AF-A0A3N7ZFM3-F1
#
_entry.id   AF-A0A3N7ZFM3-F1
#
_cell.length_a   1.000
_cell.length_b   1.000
_cell.length_c   1.000
_cell.angle_alpha   90.00
_cell.angle_beta   90.00
_cell.angle_gamma   90.00
#
_symmetry.space_group_name_H-M   'P 1'
#
loop_
_entity.id
_entity.type
_entity.pdbx_description
1 polymer ?
#
loop_
_entity_poly.entity_id
_entity_poly.type
_entity_poly.pdbx_seq_one_letter_code
_entity_poly.pdbx_strand_id
1 'polypeptide(L)'
;MLRDELIAPLVTGAVRKFGARAIDGILFPECALTAELAGDLLDLLKQRPIEGLKFLIAGTLVAGIPGDGNSDGAPGRNLAKTMLFAPDAAQGEDPLLWDDEHSKHHRWALDGAQIRRYGLTGIEAADRVKVWEHIGVAPRKLQFLALRDDLCMTVLICEDLARADPAMPVIRSVGPNLVVALLMDGPQLGGRWPGRYATVLAEDPGSSVLSITCSGMVDLSNLGERSPARAVGLWRHEGGSNTELYLPQGHHGLVLTVRAKEDEQFSLDHRTDGKATKRWVLETITPLAAPANWF
;
A
#
# COMPACT_ATOMS: atom_id res chain seq x y z
N MET A 1 4.90 12.14 -18.90
CA MET A 1 5.87 11.03 -18.93
C MET A 1 5.38 9.87 -18.06
N LEU A 2 5.59 9.85 -16.74
CA LEU A 2 5.25 8.68 -15.89
C LEU A 2 3.79 8.20 -15.97
N ARG A 3 2.82 9.13 -15.96
CA ARG A 3 1.39 8.78 -16.13
C ARG A 3 1.13 8.03 -17.43
N ASP A 4 1.50 8.64 -18.56
CA ASP A 4 1.09 8.18 -19.90
C ASP A 4 1.97 7.07 -20.47
N GLU A 5 3.20 6.97 -20.01
CA GLU A 5 4.20 6.04 -20.55
C GLU A 5 4.41 4.81 -19.66
N LEU A 6 4.06 4.87 -18.36
CA LEU A 6 4.12 3.73 -17.44
C LEU A 6 2.77 3.31 -16.88
N ILE A 7 2.11 4.19 -16.14
CA ILE A 7 0.93 3.82 -15.35
C ILE A 7 -0.23 3.47 -16.27
N ALA A 8 -0.57 4.35 -17.22
CA ALA A 8 -1.68 4.12 -18.13
C ALA A 8 -1.49 2.86 -19.00
N PRO A 9 -0.30 2.59 -19.57
CA PRO A 9 -0.04 1.33 -20.29
C PRO A 9 -0.14 0.09 -19.40
N LEU A 10 0.34 0.11 -18.16
CA LEU A 10 0.22 -1.02 -17.23
C LEU A 10 -1.24 -1.32 -16.91
N VAL A 11 -2.02 -0.29 -16.58
CA VAL A 11 -3.44 -0.41 -16.27
C VAL A 11 -4.22 -0.89 -17.49
N THR A 12 -3.98 -0.31 -18.67
CA THR A 12 -4.60 -0.74 -19.94
C THR A 12 -4.23 -2.19 -20.27
N GLY A 13 -2.96 -2.57 -20.07
CA GLY A 13 -2.48 -3.94 -20.27
C GLY A 13 -3.17 -4.94 -19.34
N ALA A 14 -3.36 -4.58 -18.06
CA ALA A 14 -4.10 -5.38 -17.10
C ALA A 14 -5.57 -5.55 -17.53
N VAL A 15 -6.26 -4.45 -17.84
CA VAL A 15 -7.66 -4.46 -18.32
C VAL A 15 -7.80 -5.29 -19.59
N ARG A 16 -6.87 -5.17 -20.54
CA ARG A 16 -6.89 -5.97 -21.78
C ARG A 16 -6.71 -7.46 -21.51
N LYS A 17 -5.86 -7.83 -20.54
CA LYS A 17 -5.53 -9.23 -20.22
C LYS A 17 -6.59 -9.91 -19.38
N PHE A 18 -7.16 -9.22 -18.40
CA PHE A 18 -8.07 -9.80 -17.40
C PHE A 18 -9.54 -9.40 -17.59
N GLY A 19 -9.80 -8.35 -18.38
CA GLY A 19 -11.11 -7.71 -18.50
C GLY A 19 -11.28 -6.56 -17.51
N ALA A 20 -12.02 -5.53 -17.88
CA ALA A 20 -12.25 -4.35 -17.04
C ALA A 20 -12.91 -4.72 -15.70
N ARG A 21 -13.99 -5.51 -15.76
CA ARG A 21 -14.75 -5.97 -14.58
C ARG A 21 -13.95 -6.85 -13.60
N ALA A 22 -12.75 -7.30 -13.98
CA ALA A 22 -11.87 -8.07 -13.11
C ALA A 22 -10.90 -7.19 -12.29
N ILE A 23 -10.87 -5.87 -12.53
CA ILE A 23 -10.00 -4.94 -11.83
C ILE A 23 -10.83 -4.15 -10.81
N ASP A 24 -10.92 -4.68 -9.59
CA ASP A 24 -11.65 -4.01 -8.50
C ASP A 24 -10.94 -2.78 -7.94
N GLY A 25 -9.60 -2.73 -8.00
CA GLY A 25 -8.86 -1.63 -7.43
C GLY A 25 -7.40 -1.55 -7.85
N ILE A 26 -6.81 -0.38 -7.61
CA ILE A 26 -5.41 -0.05 -7.93
C ILE A 26 -4.72 0.43 -6.65
N LEU A 27 -3.52 -0.06 -6.38
CA LEU A 27 -2.73 0.26 -5.19
C LEU A 27 -1.34 0.79 -5.57
N PHE A 28 -0.89 1.84 -4.91
CA PHE A 28 0.49 2.34 -4.99
C PHE A 28 1.13 2.40 -3.58
N PRO A 29 2.39 1.98 -3.42
CA PRO A 29 3.07 1.98 -2.12
C PRO A 29 3.31 3.38 -1.57
N GLU A 30 3.81 3.46 -0.34
CA GLU A 30 4.13 4.73 0.34
C GLU A 30 5.05 5.61 -0.53
N CYS A 31 4.75 6.91 -0.62
CA CYS A 31 5.49 7.89 -1.41
C CYS A 31 5.68 7.55 -2.91
N ALA A 32 4.82 6.70 -3.49
CA ALA A 32 4.96 6.31 -4.89
C ALA A 32 4.63 7.43 -5.88
N LEU A 33 3.69 8.31 -5.53
CA LEU A 33 3.23 9.40 -6.39
C LEU A 33 3.44 10.76 -5.69
N THR A 34 3.65 11.82 -6.47
CA THR A 34 3.42 13.17 -5.94
C THR A 34 1.93 13.46 -5.89
N ALA A 35 1.51 14.49 -5.15
CA ALA A 35 0.11 14.90 -5.10
C ALA A 35 -0.44 15.30 -6.48
N GLU A 36 0.39 15.96 -7.30
CA GLU A 36 0.05 16.36 -8.66
C GLU A 36 -0.18 15.14 -9.55
N LEU A 37 0.73 14.16 -9.50
CA LEU A 37 0.60 12.94 -10.31
C LEU A 37 -0.60 12.09 -9.87
N ALA A 38 -0.93 12.08 -8.58
CA ALA A 38 -2.14 11.42 -8.10
C ALA A 38 -3.41 12.11 -8.62
N GLY A 39 -3.43 13.44 -8.71
CA GLY A 39 -4.49 14.21 -9.35
C GLY A 39 -4.60 13.91 -10.85
N ASP A 40 -3.47 13.93 -11.56
CA ASP A 40 -3.43 13.60 -12.99
C ASP A 40 -3.92 12.19 -13.30
N LEU A 41 -3.66 11.23 -12.40
CA LEU A 41 -4.16 9.86 -12.50
C LEU A 41 -5.67 9.78 -12.26
N LEU A 42 -6.20 10.54 -11.29
CA LEU A 42 -7.64 10.64 -11.07
C LEU A 42 -8.34 11.20 -12.32
N ASP A 43 -7.82 12.28 -12.89
CA ASP A 43 -8.38 12.88 -14.12
C ASP A 43 -8.36 11.88 -15.28
N LEU A 44 -7.28 11.11 -15.42
CA LEU A 44 -7.20 10.03 -16.41
C LEU A 44 -8.28 8.97 -16.19
N LEU A 45 -8.51 8.54 -14.94
CA LEU A 45 -9.54 7.55 -14.61
C LEU A 45 -10.96 8.10 -14.79
N LYS A 46 -11.19 9.40 -14.59
CA LYS A 46 -12.47 10.04 -14.93
C LYS A 46 -12.71 10.12 -16.44
N GLN A 47 -11.67 10.43 -17.21
CA GLN A 47 -11.74 10.50 -18.68
C GLN A 47 -11.83 9.11 -19.32
N ARG A 48 -11.24 8.09 -18.69
CA ARG A 48 -11.21 6.70 -19.15
C ARG A 48 -11.59 5.76 -18.00
N PRO A 49 -12.88 5.74 -17.62
CA PRO A 49 -13.34 4.87 -16.54
C PRO A 49 -13.04 3.41 -16.84
N ILE A 50 -12.60 2.69 -15.81
CA ILE A 50 -12.47 1.24 -15.86
C ILE A 50 -13.74 0.66 -15.28
N GLU A 51 -14.53 0.00 -16.12
CA GLU A 51 -15.76 -0.67 -15.69
C GLU A 51 -15.45 -1.66 -14.56
N GLY A 52 -16.15 -1.53 -13.42
CA GLY A 52 -15.93 -2.39 -12.26
C GLY A 52 -14.90 -1.88 -11.23
N LEU A 53 -14.15 -0.81 -11.53
CA LEU A 53 -13.20 -0.22 -10.59
C LEU A 53 -13.96 0.38 -9.39
N LYS A 54 -13.54 0.01 -8.18
CA LYS A 54 -14.15 0.44 -6.92
C LYS A 54 -13.26 1.38 -6.14
N PHE A 55 -11.94 1.24 -6.24
CA PHE A 55 -11.02 2.08 -5.47
C PHE A 55 -9.65 2.29 -6.13
N LEU A 56 -9.05 3.43 -5.81
CA LEU A 56 -7.64 3.72 -6.00
C LEU A 56 -7.07 4.16 -4.64
N ILE A 57 -6.01 3.50 -4.19
CA ILE A 57 -5.28 3.88 -2.98
C ILE A 57 -3.83 4.15 -3.36
N ALA A 58 -3.32 5.32 -3.00
CA ALA A 58 -1.95 5.69 -3.32
C ALA A 58 -1.23 6.31 -2.13
N GLY A 59 0.00 5.85 -1.87
CA GLY A 59 0.94 6.59 -1.07
C GLY A 59 1.42 7.82 -1.85
N THR A 60 1.15 9.00 -1.31
CA THR A 60 1.46 10.29 -1.94
C THR A 60 2.42 11.10 -1.09
N LEU A 61 3.33 11.80 -1.76
CA LEU A 61 4.28 12.72 -1.16
C LEU A 61 3.97 14.15 -1.60
N VAL A 62 3.70 15.03 -0.64
CA VAL A 62 3.72 16.47 -0.83
C VAL A 62 5.09 16.96 -0.41
N ALA A 63 5.83 17.55 -1.36
CA ALA A 63 7.16 18.06 -1.08
C ALA A 63 7.10 19.19 -0.04
N GLY A 64 8.10 19.19 0.86
CA GLY A 64 8.35 20.33 1.74
C GLY A 64 9.04 21.47 1.01
N ILE A 65 9.31 22.55 1.74
CA ILE A 65 10.20 23.62 1.28
C ILE A 65 11.58 23.29 1.84
N PRO A 66 12.62 23.13 1.01
CA PRO A 66 13.98 22.94 1.50
C PRO A 66 14.41 24.09 2.40
N GLY A 67 15.12 23.77 3.48
CA GLY A 67 15.79 24.77 4.29
C GLY A 67 16.93 25.46 3.57
N ASP A 68 17.43 26.51 4.20
CA ASP A 68 18.65 27.22 3.81
C ASP A 68 19.60 27.32 5.02
N GLY A 69 20.69 28.08 4.90
CA GLY A 69 21.63 28.26 6.01
C GLY A 69 21.04 28.90 7.27
N ASN A 70 19.81 29.42 7.21
CA ASN A 70 19.13 30.14 8.29
C ASN A 70 17.79 29.52 8.71
N SER A 71 17.31 28.48 8.04
CA SER A 71 16.01 27.86 8.31
C SER A 71 16.01 26.37 7.95
N ASP A 72 15.27 25.56 8.71
CA ASP A 72 15.06 24.14 8.39
C ASP A 72 14.11 23.94 7.20
N GLY A 73 13.52 25.02 6.67
CA GLY A 73 12.49 24.98 5.63
C GLY A 73 11.11 24.61 6.18
N ALA A 74 10.27 24.03 5.33
CA ALA A 74 8.96 23.51 5.71
C ALA A 74 8.92 21.99 5.47
N PRO A 75 8.41 21.19 6.42
CA PRO A 75 8.37 19.75 6.25
C PRO A 75 7.38 19.34 5.15
N GLY A 76 7.66 18.22 4.48
CA GLY A 76 6.72 17.62 3.53
C GLY A 76 5.54 16.93 4.21
N ARG A 77 4.66 16.31 3.43
CA ARG A 77 3.58 15.44 3.96
C ARG A 77 3.61 14.11 3.24
N ASN A 78 3.53 13.03 4.00
CA ASN A 78 3.42 11.67 3.50
C ASN A 78 2.01 11.17 3.83
N LEU A 79 1.25 10.80 2.80
CA LEU A 79 -0.19 10.59 2.90
C LEU A 79 -0.59 9.29 2.22
N ALA A 80 -1.65 8.65 2.69
CA ALA A 80 -2.41 7.70 1.90
C ALA A 80 -3.66 8.40 1.38
N LYS A 81 -3.76 8.50 0.05
CA LYS A 81 -4.93 9.04 -0.65
C LYS A 81 -5.81 7.88 -1.08
N THR A 82 -7.09 7.93 -0.72
CA THR A 82 -8.10 6.92 -1.01
C THR A 82 -9.20 7.56 -1.86
N MET A 83 -9.42 6.99 -3.03
CA MET A 83 -10.48 7.40 -3.95
C MET A 83 -11.41 6.22 -4.17
N LEU A 84 -12.72 6.42 -4.05
CA LEU A 84 -13.74 5.40 -4.29
C LEU A 84 -14.55 5.76 -5.53
N PHE A 85 -14.88 4.74 -6.32
CA PHE A 85 -15.57 4.90 -7.59
C PHE A 85 -16.89 4.12 -7.59
N ALA A 86 -17.89 4.69 -8.26
CA ALA A 86 -19.12 4.01 -8.62
C ALA A 86 -18.84 3.06 -9.80
N PRO A 87 -18.90 1.73 -9.62
CA PRO A 87 -18.49 0.78 -10.65
C PRO A 87 -19.34 0.84 -11.92
N ASP A 88 -20.60 1.25 -11.77
CA ASP A 88 -21.64 1.31 -12.80
C ASP A 88 -22.07 2.75 -13.10
N ALA A 89 -21.20 3.74 -12.86
CA ALA A 89 -21.50 5.15 -13.18
C ALA A 89 -21.92 5.29 -14.65
N ALA A 90 -23.03 5.97 -14.91
CA ALA A 90 -23.50 6.15 -16.27
C ALA A 90 -22.56 7.06 -17.07
N GLN A 91 -22.58 6.93 -18.39
CA GLN A 91 -21.77 7.77 -19.26
C GLN A 91 -22.13 9.26 -19.06
N GLY A 92 -21.15 10.06 -18.60
CA GLY A 92 -21.33 11.49 -18.31
C GLY A 92 -21.54 11.83 -16.82
N GLU A 93 -21.67 10.84 -15.94
CA GLU A 93 -21.64 11.04 -14.49
C GLU A 93 -20.19 11.05 -13.98
N ASP A 94 -19.93 11.80 -12.89
CA ASP A 94 -18.64 11.71 -12.20
C ASP A 94 -18.60 10.36 -11.45
N PRO A 95 -17.72 9.43 -11.80
CA PRO A 95 -17.66 8.14 -11.14
C PRO A 95 -17.11 8.25 -9.70
N LEU A 96 -16.52 9.38 -9.30
CA LEU A 96 -15.91 9.54 -7.99
C LEU A 96 -16.96 9.72 -6.89
N LEU A 97 -17.04 8.75 -5.99
CA LEU A 97 -17.94 8.77 -4.83
C LEU A 97 -17.29 9.41 -3.60
N TRP A 98 -15.98 9.25 -3.46
CA TRP A 98 -15.24 9.69 -2.29
C TRP A 98 -13.79 9.96 -2.65
N ASP A 99 -13.22 11.06 -2.18
CA ASP A 99 -11.79 11.36 -2.26
C ASP A 99 -11.36 11.94 -0.93
N ASP A 100 -10.47 11.25 -0.24
CA ASP A 100 -10.00 11.63 1.08
C ASP A 100 -8.57 11.13 1.30
N GLU A 101 -7.89 11.78 2.22
CA GLU A 101 -6.51 11.46 2.58
C GLU A 101 -6.36 11.35 4.09
N HIS A 102 -5.38 10.56 4.52
CA HIS A 102 -4.88 10.59 5.89
C HIS A 102 -3.36 10.63 5.90
N SER A 103 -2.81 11.33 6.90
CA SER A 103 -1.37 11.56 7.00
C SER A 103 -0.67 10.46 7.77
N LYS A 104 0.54 10.14 7.35
CA LYS A 104 1.48 9.33 8.12
C LYS A 104 1.69 9.98 9.49
N HIS A 105 1.62 9.16 10.53
CA HIS A 105 1.68 9.64 11.90
C HIS A 105 3.04 9.43 12.57
N HIS A 106 3.92 8.61 11.98
CA HIS A 106 5.22 8.29 12.53
C HIS A 106 6.31 8.68 11.56
N ARG A 107 7.29 9.49 11.99
CA ARG A 107 8.45 9.79 11.16
C ARG A 107 9.36 8.56 11.10
N TRP A 108 9.84 8.24 9.90
CA TRP A 108 10.88 7.24 9.78
C TRP A 108 12.20 7.76 10.35
N ALA A 109 12.84 6.98 11.23
CA ALA A 109 14.14 7.28 11.80
C ALA A 109 15.18 6.31 11.24
N LEU A 110 16.08 6.83 10.41
CA LEU A 110 17.16 6.08 9.80
C LEU A 110 18.36 6.01 10.74
N ASP A 111 18.90 4.80 10.91
CA ASP A 111 20.22 4.59 11.50
C ASP A 111 21.32 4.49 10.43
N GLY A 112 22.58 4.47 10.86
CA GLY A 112 23.72 4.36 9.95
C GLY A 112 23.74 3.07 9.12
N ALA A 113 23.20 1.96 9.64
CA ALA A 113 23.12 0.71 8.89
C ALA A 113 22.09 0.80 7.76
N GLN A 114 20.95 1.43 7.99
CA GLN A 114 19.93 1.68 6.98
C GLN A 114 20.40 2.68 5.93
N ILE A 115 21.09 3.75 6.32
CA ILE A 115 21.67 4.73 5.38
C ILE A 115 22.65 4.05 4.43
N ARG A 116 23.53 3.19 4.95
CA ARG A 116 24.46 2.38 4.13
C ARG A 116 23.72 1.40 3.24
N ARG A 117 22.74 0.67 3.79
CA ARG A 117 21.95 -0.34 3.06
C ARG A 117 21.21 0.27 1.87
N TYR A 118 20.63 1.46 2.05
CA TYR A 118 19.86 2.12 0.99
C TYR A 118 20.71 3.04 0.11
N GLY A 119 22.03 3.10 0.31
CA GLY A 119 22.92 3.91 -0.51
C GLY A 119 22.60 5.41 -0.48
N LEU A 120 22.11 5.94 0.66
CA LEU A 120 21.72 7.35 0.80
C LEU A 120 22.95 8.25 0.99
N THR A 121 23.88 8.20 0.03
CA THR A 121 25.15 8.93 0.02
C THR A 121 24.87 10.44 0.00
N GLY A 122 25.18 11.13 1.10
CA GLY A 122 24.86 12.55 1.29
C GLY A 122 24.11 12.81 2.59
N ILE A 123 23.58 11.77 3.23
CA ILE A 123 23.08 11.86 4.60
C ILE A 123 24.23 11.48 5.55
N GLU A 124 24.79 12.49 6.22
CA GLU A 124 25.77 12.27 7.29
C GLU A 124 25.04 11.82 8.57
N ALA A 125 25.12 10.54 8.88
CA ALA A 125 24.76 10.03 10.20
C ALA A 125 25.99 9.40 10.85
N ALA A 126 26.39 9.91 12.01
CA ALA A 126 27.23 9.14 12.91
C ALA A 126 26.45 7.91 13.41
N ASP A 127 27.10 6.78 13.71
CA ASP A 127 26.42 5.54 14.11
C ASP A 127 25.50 5.69 15.35
N ARG A 128 25.58 6.80 16.10
CA ARG A 128 24.75 7.12 17.26
C ARG A 128 23.65 8.16 17.00
N VAL A 129 23.58 8.74 15.80
CA VAL A 129 22.62 9.78 15.45
C VAL A 129 21.59 9.20 14.48
N LYS A 130 20.31 9.30 14.84
CA LYS A 130 19.22 8.95 13.94
C LYS A 130 18.87 10.14 13.06
N VAL A 131 18.65 9.89 11.77
CA VAL A 131 18.17 10.89 10.83
C VAL A 131 16.68 10.70 10.66
N TRP A 132 15.91 11.73 10.98
CA TRP A 132 14.46 11.67 10.93
C TRP A 132 13.95 12.21 9.60
N GLU A 133 12.96 11.51 9.06
CA GLU A 133 12.18 11.95 7.91
C GLU A 133 11.57 13.33 8.18
N HIS A 134 11.84 14.29 7.29
CA HIS A 134 11.40 15.67 7.44
C HIS A 134 9.96 15.87 6.92
N ILE A 135 9.00 15.27 7.62
CA ILE A 135 7.56 15.39 7.35
C ILE A 135 6.78 15.97 8.52
N GLY A 136 5.67 16.63 8.21
CA GLY A 136 4.65 17.03 9.17
C GLY A 136 3.92 15.80 9.68
N VAL A 137 3.63 15.78 10.98
CA VAL A 137 2.82 14.74 11.62
C VAL A 137 1.48 15.34 11.98
N ALA A 138 0.40 14.78 11.44
CA ALA A 138 -0.96 15.21 11.72
C ALA A 138 -1.65 14.27 12.73
N PRO A 139 -2.81 14.66 13.29
CA PRO A 139 -3.63 13.74 14.09
C PRO A 139 -3.87 12.42 13.35
N ARG A 140 -3.73 11.30 14.06
CA ARG A 140 -3.89 9.98 13.46
C ARG A 140 -5.34 9.79 13.01
N LYS A 141 -5.49 9.32 11.77
CA LYS A 141 -6.79 8.98 11.18
C LYS A 141 -6.68 7.60 10.57
N LEU A 142 -7.55 6.70 11.00
CA LEU A 142 -7.70 5.36 10.45
C LEU A 142 -9.04 5.29 9.74
N GLN A 143 -9.00 5.00 8.44
CA GLN A 143 -10.20 4.84 7.62
C GLN A 143 -10.62 3.38 7.61
N PHE A 144 -11.91 3.14 7.78
CA PHE A 144 -12.53 1.82 7.60
C PHE A 144 -13.54 1.94 6.46
N LEU A 145 -13.28 1.23 5.37
CA LEU A 145 -13.97 1.34 4.09
C LEU A 145 -14.82 0.08 3.91
N ALA A 146 -16.14 0.21 4.10
CA ALA A 146 -17.10 -0.83 3.77
C ALA A 146 -17.45 -0.74 2.28
N LEU A 147 -16.66 -1.38 1.42
CA LEU A 147 -16.78 -1.28 -0.03
C LEU A 147 -17.85 -2.20 -0.62
N ARG A 148 -18.14 -3.30 0.10
CA ARG A 148 -19.13 -4.34 -0.23
C ARG A 148 -19.65 -4.92 1.07
N ASP A 149 -20.76 -5.65 1.01
CA ASP A 149 -21.33 -6.36 2.16
C ASP A 149 -20.34 -7.34 2.82
N ASP A 150 -19.36 -7.83 2.06
CA ASP A 150 -18.33 -8.78 2.50
C ASP A 150 -16.91 -8.18 2.59
N LEU A 151 -16.73 -6.87 2.45
CA LEU A 151 -15.41 -6.21 2.46
C LEU A 151 -15.39 -4.97 3.35
N CYS A 152 -14.69 -5.08 4.47
CA CYS A 152 -14.27 -3.97 5.30
C CYS A 152 -12.74 -3.84 5.24
N MET A 153 -12.26 -2.76 4.64
CA MET A 153 -10.84 -2.52 4.41
C MET A 153 -10.32 -1.34 5.23
N THR A 154 -9.10 -1.45 5.75
CA THR A 154 -8.34 -0.29 6.26
C THR A 154 -6.99 -0.17 5.57
N VAL A 155 -6.49 1.06 5.50
CA VAL A 155 -5.19 1.39 4.91
C VAL A 155 -4.28 1.95 5.99
N LEU A 156 -3.08 1.39 6.10
CA LEU A 156 -2.04 1.78 7.06
C LEU A 156 -0.84 2.33 6.31
N ILE A 157 -0.10 3.24 6.95
CA ILE A 157 1.14 3.78 6.40
C ILE A 157 2.31 3.38 7.31
N CYS A 158 3.29 2.71 6.73
CA CYS A 158 4.57 2.41 7.39
C CYS A 158 4.38 1.76 8.78
N GLU A 159 4.87 2.45 9.81
CA GLU A 159 4.90 1.99 11.19
C GLU A 159 3.51 1.81 11.83
N ASP A 160 2.43 2.32 11.22
CA ASP A 160 1.08 2.05 11.71
C ASP A 160 0.75 0.55 11.73
N LEU A 161 1.39 -0.26 10.87
CA LEU A 161 1.32 -1.71 10.91
C LEU A 161 1.93 -2.32 12.19
N ALA A 162 2.95 -1.68 12.76
CA ALA A 162 3.73 -2.20 13.89
C ALA A 162 3.38 -1.57 15.24
N ARG A 163 2.57 -0.50 15.25
CA ARG A 163 2.34 0.33 16.43
C ARG A 163 1.11 -0.14 17.20
N ALA A 164 1.36 -0.57 18.43
CA ALA A 164 0.30 -0.96 19.36
C ALA A 164 -0.69 0.19 19.60
N ASP A 165 -0.26 1.37 20.06
CA ASP A 165 -1.19 2.44 20.46
C ASP A 165 -1.23 3.62 19.46
N PRO A 166 -2.41 4.18 19.12
CA PRO A 166 -3.76 3.60 19.23
C PRO A 166 -4.19 2.70 18.07
N ALA A 167 -3.31 2.38 17.11
CA ALA A 167 -3.75 1.74 15.87
C ALA A 167 -4.29 0.31 16.08
N MET A 168 -3.52 -0.56 16.75
CA MET A 168 -3.91 -1.97 16.90
C MET A 168 -5.22 -2.17 17.70
N PRO A 169 -5.47 -1.53 18.86
CA PRO A 169 -6.74 -1.66 19.56
C PRO A 169 -7.94 -1.26 18.70
N VAL A 170 -7.83 -0.18 17.93
CA VAL A 170 -8.93 0.28 17.07
C VAL A 170 -9.16 -0.70 15.92
N ILE A 171 -8.09 -1.16 15.25
CA ILE A 171 -8.18 -2.15 14.16
C ILE A 171 -8.80 -3.44 14.67
N ARG A 172 -8.35 -3.96 15.82
CA ARG A 172 -8.91 -5.17 16.45
C ARG A 172 -10.36 -5.00 16.87
N SER A 173 -10.73 -3.83 17.37
CA SER A 173 -12.12 -3.56 17.79
C SER A 173 -13.08 -3.49 16.60
N VAL A 174 -12.64 -2.93 15.46
CA VAL A 174 -13.46 -2.84 14.26
C VAL A 174 -13.46 -4.15 13.46
N GLY A 175 -12.32 -4.85 13.41
CA GLY A 175 -12.19 -6.13 12.71
C GLY A 175 -12.27 -6.02 11.18
N PRO A 176 -11.50 -5.15 10.49
CA PRO A 176 -11.50 -5.13 9.04
C PRO A 176 -10.99 -6.48 8.51
N ASN A 177 -11.67 -7.06 7.53
CA ASN A 177 -11.25 -8.34 6.96
C ASN A 177 -10.15 -8.19 5.88
N LEU A 178 -9.83 -6.96 5.47
CA LEU A 178 -8.65 -6.62 4.67
C LEU A 178 -7.88 -5.43 5.26
N VAL A 179 -6.57 -5.57 5.43
CA VAL A 179 -5.65 -4.51 5.81
C VAL A 179 -4.63 -4.32 4.71
N VAL A 180 -4.50 -3.11 4.19
CA VAL A 180 -3.48 -2.74 3.20
C VAL A 180 -2.45 -1.84 3.86
N ALA A 181 -1.20 -2.29 3.98
CA ALA A 181 -0.10 -1.50 4.51
C ALA A 181 0.78 -0.96 3.37
N LEU A 182 0.77 0.35 3.20
CA LEU A 182 1.63 1.07 2.27
C LEU A 182 2.97 1.33 2.96
N LEU A 183 4.05 0.79 2.42
CA LEU A 183 5.37 0.85 3.04
C LEU A 183 6.43 1.45 2.10
N MET A 184 7.39 2.15 2.67
CA MET A 184 8.66 2.55 2.06
C MET A 184 9.81 1.85 2.78
N ASP A 185 10.01 0.57 2.48
CA ASP A 185 11.01 -0.29 3.12
C ASP A 185 11.65 -1.21 2.05
N GLY A 186 12.68 -1.97 2.43
CA GLY A 186 13.25 -3.00 1.56
C GLY A 186 12.32 -4.22 1.32
N PRO A 187 12.88 -5.37 0.91
CA PRO A 187 12.12 -6.59 0.61
C PRO A 187 11.09 -6.97 1.67
N GLN A 188 9.86 -7.26 1.23
CA GLN A 188 8.72 -7.63 2.07
C GLN A 188 8.74 -9.13 2.36
N LEU A 189 9.58 -9.53 3.32
CA LEU A 189 9.84 -10.92 3.66
C LEU A 189 9.13 -11.36 4.94
N GLY A 190 8.75 -12.64 5.02
CA GLY A 190 8.03 -13.19 6.17
C GLY A 190 8.78 -13.06 7.49
N GLY A 191 10.11 -13.16 7.46
CA GLY A 191 10.96 -13.03 8.66
C GLY A 191 11.20 -11.60 9.13
N ARG A 192 10.88 -10.60 8.29
CA ARG A 192 11.07 -9.17 8.58
C ARG A 192 9.85 -8.60 9.32
N TRP A 193 10.02 -7.38 9.84
CA TRP A 193 8.98 -6.72 10.63
C TRP A 193 7.61 -6.67 9.95
N PRO A 194 7.45 -6.41 8.63
CA PRO A 194 6.13 -6.37 8.02
C PRO A 194 5.42 -7.73 8.12
N GLY A 195 6.13 -8.83 7.85
CA GLY A 195 5.60 -10.19 7.98
C GLY A 195 5.22 -10.56 9.41
N ARG A 196 6.00 -10.12 10.40
CA ARG A 196 5.69 -10.36 11.83
C ARG A 196 4.42 -9.64 12.26
N TYR A 197 4.26 -8.36 11.91
CA TYR A 197 3.09 -7.59 12.32
C TYR A 197 1.85 -7.87 11.45
N ALA A 198 2.05 -8.26 10.19
CA ALA A 198 0.97 -8.83 9.38
C ALA A 198 0.42 -10.13 10.00
N THR A 199 1.29 -10.95 10.61
CA THR A 199 0.86 -12.15 11.35
C THR A 199 -0.03 -11.78 12.54
N VAL A 200 0.32 -10.73 13.28
CA VAL A 200 -0.47 -10.26 14.43
C VAL A 200 -1.90 -9.88 14.01
N LEU A 201 -2.06 -9.08 12.96
CA LEU A 201 -3.39 -8.68 12.48
C LEU A 201 -4.16 -9.83 11.81
N ALA A 202 -3.44 -10.77 11.20
CA ALA A 202 -4.05 -11.95 10.61
C ALA A 202 -4.51 -12.99 11.62
N GLU A 203 -3.94 -13.01 12.82
CA GLU A 203 -4.37 -13.88 13.92
C GLU A 203 -5.40 -13.18 14.82
N ASP A 204 -5.33 -11.85 14.93
CA ASP A 204 -6.27 -11.04 15.70
C ASP A 204 -6.32 -9.61 15.12
N PRO A 205 -7.37 -9.26 14.35
CA PRO A 205 -8.73 -9.82 14.41
C PRO A 205 -9.08 -10.86 13.32
N GLY A 206 -8.11 -11.52 12.69
CA GLY A 206 -8.38 -12.47 11.59
C GLY A 206 -8.32 -11.83 10.19
N SER A 207 -7.71 -10.65 10.07
CA SER A 207 -7.63 -9.91 8.82
C SER A 207 -6.79 -10.62 7.76
N SER A 208 -7.14 -10.42 6.49
CA SER A 208 -6.15 -10.61 5.41
C SER A 208 -5.29 -9.34 5.32
N VAL A 209 -3.98 -9.47 5.28
CA VAL A 209 -3.03 -8.36 5.31
C VAL A 209 -2.19 -8.39 4.06
N LEU A 210 -2.20 -7.29 3.32
CA LEU A 210 -1.33 -7.01 2.19
C LEU A 210 -0.38 -5.89 2.56
N SER A 211 0.92 -6.16 2.64
CA SER A 211 1.93 -5.09 2.64
C SER A 211 2.52 -4.92 1.24
N ILE A 212 2.75 -3.67 0.83
CA ILE A 212 3.40 -3.34 -0.44
C ILE A 212 4.45 -2.26 -0.26
N THR A 213 5.51 -2.33 -1.04
CA THR A 213 6.57 -1.33 -1.06
C THR A 213 7.08 -1.07 -2.48
N CYS A 214 7.86 -0.01 -2.66
CA CYS A 214 8.37 0.38 -3.96
C CYS A 214 9.60 -0.47 -4.36
N SER A 215 9.66 -0.86 -5.63
CA SER A 215 10.76 -1.65 -6.17
C SER A 215 12.12 -0.95 -6.03
N GLY A 216 12.16 0.39 -6.11
CA GLY A 216 13.39 1.16 -5.93
C GLY A 216 14.03 0.93 -4.56
N MET A 217 13.24 0.94 -3.48
CA MET A 217 13.75 0.66 -2.12
C MET A 217 14.19 -0.79 -1.95
N VAL A 218 13.45 -1.72 -2.57
CA VAL A 218 13.82 -3.15 -2.60
C VAL A 218 15.15 -3.35 -3.32
N ASP A 219 15.32 -2.72 -4.47
CA ASP A 219 16.51 -2.82 -5.32
C ASP A 219 17.73 -2.20 -4.61
N LEU A 220 17.58 -1.01 -4.01
CA LEU A 220 18.61 -0.39 -3.16
C LEU A 220 19.01 -1.31 -2.01
N SER A 221 18.03 -1.87 -1.29
CA SER A 221 18.29 -2.79 -0.18
C SER A 221 19.05 -4.04 -0.61
N ASN A 222 18.83 -4.51 -1.83
CA ASN A 222 19.40 -5.75 -2.36
C ASN A 222 20.84 -5.56 -2.89
N LEU A 223 21.31 -4.33 -3.11
CA LEU A 223 22.65 -4.07 -3.70
C LEU A 223 23.80 -4.72 -2.92
N GLY A 224 23.67 -4.84 -1.60
CA GLY A 224 24.68 -5.42 -0.72
C GLY A 224 24.36 -6.82 -0.19
N GLU A 225 23.24 -7.41 -0.60
CA GLU A 225 22.75 -8.68 -0.03
C GLU A 225 23.32 -9.89 -0.80
N ARG A 226 23.70 -10.93 -0.05
CA ARG A 226 24.22 -12.18 -0.66
C ARG A 226 23.14 -12.95 -1.41
N SER A 227 21.90 -12.86 -0.93
CA SER A 227 20.73 -13.54 -1.48
C SER A 227 19.62 -12.49 -1.67
N PRO A 228 19.70 -11.69 -2.74
CA PRO A 228 18.73 -10.62 -2.97
C PRO A 228 17.34 -11.21 -3.25
N ALA A 229 16.32 -10.58 -2.69
CA ALA A 229 14.93 -11.00 -2.86
C ALA A 229 14.10 -9.79 -3.31
N ARG A 230 13.59 -9.82 -4.54
CA ARG A 230 12.78 -8.73 -5.10
C ARG A 230 11.30 -8.85 -4.74
N ALA A 231 11.03 -9.09 -3.46
CA ALA A 231 9.69 -9.17 -2.89
C ALA A 231 9.16 -7.76 -2.61
N VAL A 232 8.29 -7.25 -3.47
CA VAL A 232 7.72 -5.90 -3.36
C VAL A 232 6.44 -5.87 -2.52
N GLY A 233 5.95 -7.02 -2.09
CA GLY A 233 4.82 -7.12 -1.19
C GLY A 233 4.80 -8.43 -0.42
N LEU A 234 3.89 -8.53 0.55
CA LEU A 234 3.64 -9.73 1.32
C LEU A 234 2.15 -9.85 1.58
N TRP A 235 1.61 -11.05 1.36
CA TRP A 235 0.25 -11.42 1.71
C TRP A 235 0.26 -12.38 2.90
N ARG A 236 -0.61 -12.12 3.88
CA ARG A 236 -0.85 -12.98 5.03
C ARG A 236 -2.35 -13.03 5.30
N HIS A 237 -2.88 -14.18 5.67
CA HIS A 237 -4.23 -14.32 6.18
C HIS A 237 -4.22 -15.34 7.32
N GLU A 238 -5.29 -15.37 8.10
CA GLU A 238 -5.46 -16.32 9.20
C GLU A 238 -5.28 -17.77 8.72
N GLY A 239 -4.49 -18.57 9.44
CA GLY A 239 -4.22 -19.97 9.10
C GLY A 239 -3.37 -20.19 7.84
N GLY A 240 -3.06 -19.14 7.07
CA GLY A 240 -2.19 -19.21 5.89
C GLY A 240 -0.71 -19.33 6.24
N SER A 241 0.17 -19.13 5.26
CA SER A 241 1.59 -18.82 5.44
C SER A 241 1.88 -17.42 4.86
N ASN A 242 3.03 -16.83 5.21
CA ASN A 242 3.47 -15.60 4.55
C ASN A 242 3.75 -15.90 3.07
N THR A 243 3.03 -15.22 2.17
CA THR A 243 3.23 -15.32 0.73
C THR A 243 3.91 -14.04 0.24
N GLU A 244 5.18 -14.15 -0.11
CA GLU A 244 5.99 -13.03 -0.60
C GLU A 244 5.68 -12.77 -2.08
N LEU A 245 5.44 -11.50 -2.42
CA LEU A 245 5.01 -11.06 -3.75
C LEU A 245 6.24 -10.58 -4.54
N TYR A 246 6.82 -11.50 -5.30
CA TYR A 246 8.02 -11.23 -6.10
C TYR A 246 7.68 -10.45 -7.38
N LEU A 247 8.40 -9.35 -7.61
CA LEU A 247 8.36 -8.60 -8.87
C LEU A 247 9.58 -8.95 -9.71
N PRO A 248 9.45 -9.76 -10.78
CA PRO A 248 10.57 -10.14 -11.61
C PRO A 248 11.26 -8.92 -12.25
N GLN A 249 12.50 -9.10 -12.66
CA GLN A 249 13.22 -8.08 -13.42
C GLN A 249 12.45 -7.73 -14.72
N GLY A 250 12.50 -6.45 -15.13
CA GLY A 250 11.75 -5.95 -16.29
C GLY A 250 10.25 -5.77 -16.07
N HIS A 251 9.73 -6.14 -14.89
CA HIS A 251 8.33 -5.92 -14.51
C HIS A 251 8.19 -4.74 -13.55
N HIS A 252 7.04 -4.11 -13.62
CA HIS A 252 6.76 -2.80 -13.02
C HIS A 252 5.50 -2.78 -12.13
N GLY A 253 4.72 -3.87 -12.16
CA GLY A 253 3.55 -4.03 -11.29
C GLY A 253 3.14 -5.50 -11.17
N LEU A 254 2.16 -5.76 -10.31
CA LEU A 254 1.55 -7.08 -10.12
C LEU A 254 0.03 -6.93 -10.20
N VAL A 255 -0.65 -7.89 -10.83
CA VAL A 255 -2.09 -8.13 -10.64
C VAL A 255 -2.24 -9.26 -9.63
N LEU A 256 -2.99 -8.99 -8.57
CA LEU A 256 -3.32 -9.96 -7.53
C LEU A 256 -4.79 -10.38 -7.72
N THR A 257 -5.03 -11.69 -7.84
CA THR A 257 -6.39 -12.23 -7.76
C THR A 257 -6.62 -12.73 -6.37
N VAL A 258 -7.64 -12.20 -5.69
CA VAL A 258 -8.04 -12.62 -4.35
C VAL A 258 -9.47 -13.16 -4.38
N ARG A 259 -9.73 -14.18 -3.57
CA ARG A 259 -11.06 -14.78 -3.45
C ARG A 259 -11.59 -14.60 -2.03
N ALA A 260 -12.86 -14.22 -1.93
CA ALA A 260 -13.63 -14.29 -0.70
C ALA A 260 -13.93 -15.76 -0.39
N LYS A 261 -13.41 -16.25 0.74
CA LYS A 261 -13.70 -17.56 1.28
C LYS A 261 -14.69 -17.40 2.43
N GLU A 262 -15.70 -18.26 2.46
CA GLU A 262 -16.57 -18.35 3.64
C GLU A 262 -15.77 -18.69 4.86
N ASP A 263 -16.07 -17.98 5.92
CA ASP A 263 -15.43 -18.13 7.20
C ASP A 263 -16.44 -17.76 8.27
N GLU A 264 -16.43 -18.50 9.38
CA GLU A 264 -17.31 -18.19 10.50
C GLU A 264 -16.46 -17.59 11.60
N GLN A 265 -16.79 -16.35 11.95
CA GLN A 265 -16.07 -15.62 12.99
C GLN A 265 -16.83 -15.74 14.30
N PHE A 266 -16.06 -15.90 15.38
CA PHE A 266 -16.61 -16.08 16.73
C PHE A 266 -16.07 -14.99 17.64
N SER A 267 -16.98 -14.35 18.38
CA SER A 267 -16.57 -13.54 19.52
C SER A 267 -16.02 -14.41 20.65
N LEU A 268 -15.33 -13.80 21.62
CA LEU A 268 -14.78 -14.50 22.79
C LEU A 268 -15.87 -15.23 23.63
N ASP A 269 -17.12 -14.77 23.56
CA ASP A 269 -18.29 -15.41 24.18
C ASP A 269 -19.03 -16.40 23.24
N HIS A 270 -18.37 -16.84 22.16
CA HIS A 270 -18.86 -17.82 21.17
C HIS A 270 -20.08 -17.40 20.35
N ARG A 271 -20.41 -16.11 20.29
CA ARG A 271 -21.43 -15.64 19.32
C ARG A 271 -20.83 -15.69 17.93
N THR A 272 -21.59 -16.25 17.01
CA THR A 272 -21.23 -16.38 15.60
C THR A 272 -21.71 -15.17 14.80
N ASP A 273 -20.96 -14.81 13.77
CA ASP A 273 -21.36 -13.83 12.75
C ASP A 273 -22.24 -14.44 11.63
N GLY A 274 -22.55 -15.74 11.71
CA GLY A 274 -23.36 -16.44 10.72
C GLY A 274 -22.71 -16.55 9.35
N LYS A 275 -21.37 -16.53 9.27
CA LYS A 275 -20.59 -16.54 8.01
C LYS A 275 -20.77 -15.28 7.16
N ALA A 276 -21.20 -14.19 7.78
CA ALA A 276 -21.32 -12.90 7.13
C ALA A 276 -19.94 -12.37 6.70
N THR A 277 -18.94 -12.52 7.58
CA THR A 277 -17.56 -12.12 7.28
C THR A 277 -16.94 -13.08 6.28
N LYS A 278 -16.25 -12.54 5.28
CA LYS A 278 -15.43 -13.34 4.36
C LYS A 278 -13.96 -13.14 4.68
N ARG A 279 -13.18 -14.21 4.58
CA ARG A 279 -11.72 -14.15 4.61
C ARG A 279 -11.20 -14.03 3.18
N TRP A 280 -10.27 -13.12 2.93
CA TRP A 280 -9.66 -12.99 1.62
C TRP A 280 -8.46 -13.92 1.50
N VAL A 281 -8.38 -14.65 0.39
CA VAL A 281 -7.27 -15.56 0.10
C VAL A 281 -6.66 -15.18 -1.23
N LEU A 282 -5.34 -15.00 -1.27
CA LEU A 282 -4.61 -14.79 -2.50
C LEU A 282 -4.62 -16.07 -3.34
N GLU A 283 -5.03 -15.95 -4.59
CA GLU A 283 -5.08 -17.08 -5.53
C GLU A 283 -3.96 -17.03 -6.55
N THR A 284 -3.77 -15.87 -7.20
CA THR A 284 -2.76 -15.72 -8.23
C THR A 284 -2.04 -14.38 -8.15
N ILE A 285 -0.80 -14.40 -8.62
CA ILE A 285 0.07 -13.23 -8.76
C ILE A 285 0.52 -13.22 -10.21
N THR A 286 0.17 -12.18 -10.95
CA THR A 286 0.61 -12.02 -12.34
C THR A 286 1.44 -10.75 -12.50
N PRO A 287 2.74 -10.86 -12.82
CA PRO A 287 3.56 -9.71 -13.13
C PRO A 287 3.07 -8.94 -14.36
N LEU A 288 3.19 -7.62 -14.30
CA LEU A 288 2.94 -6.69 -15.40
C LEU A 288 4.24 -6.00 -15.80
N ALA A 289 4.49 -5.94 -17.10
CA ALA A 289 5.60 -5.19 -17.68
C ALA A 289 5.05 -3.98 -18.45
N ALA A 290 5.75 -2.86 -18.34
CA ALA A 290 5.53 -1.72 -19.22
C ALA A 290 5.95 -2.09 -20.65
N PRO A 291 5.51 -1.33 -21.67
CA PRO A 291 6.00 -1.48 -23.03
C PRO A 291 7.54 -1.42 -23.11
N ALA A 292 8.13 -2.13 -24.08
CA ALA A 292 9.58 -2.34 -24.17
C ALA A 292 10.43 -1.06 -24.33
N ASN A 293 9.81 0.09 -24.61
CA ASN A 293 10.46 1.39 -24.74
C ASN A 293 10.50 2.21 -23.43
N TRP A 294 10.08 1.64 -22.30
CA TRP A 294 10.08 2.28 -20.97
C TRP A 294 11.42 2.08 -20.21
N PHE A 295 12.57 2.28 -20.86
CA PHE A 295 13.89 2.16 -20.22
C PHE A 295 14.76 3.38 -20.46
#